data_AF-A0AAW6LN32-F1
#
_entry.id   AF-A0AAW6LN32-F1
#
_cell.length_a   1.000
_cell.length_b   1.000
_cell.length_c   1.000
_cell.angle_alpha   90.00
_cell.angle_beta   90.00
_cell.angle_gamma   90.00
#
_symmetry.space_group_name_H-M   'P 1'
#
loop_
_entity.id
_entity.type
_entity.pdbx_description
1 polymer ?
#
loop_
_entity_poly.entity_id
_entity_poly.type
_entity_poly.pdbx_seq_one_letter_code
_entity_poly.pdbx_strand_id
1 'polypeptide(L)' 'MSYNTDTAKIGDRILVAEPNRDPLVMTVWHISPTGDGGRKYSAGPLIHAHIKVGGYGIAFDAHSAVTQHITAA' A
#
# COMPACT_ATOMS: atom_id res chain seq x y z
N MET A 1 -3.74 -3.07 12.83
CA MET A 1 -3.39 -1.67 12.57
C MET A 1 -3.67 -1.37 11.12
N SER A 2 -4.24 -0.22 10.79
CA SER A 2 -4.36 0.27 9.41
C SER A 2 -3.06 0.99 9.00
N TYR A 3 -2.68 0.88 7.73
CA TYR A 3 -1.53 1.59 7.17
C TYR A 3 -1.98 2.98 6.74
N ASN A 4 -1.34 4.03 7.26
CA ASN A 4 -1.63 5.39 6.86
C ASN A 4 -0.91 5.72 5.54
N THR A 5 -1.68 5.86 4.47
CA THR A 5 -1.13 6.15 3.13
C THR A 5 -0.58 7.57 3.02
N ASP A 6 -1.02 8.52 3.85
CA ASP A 6 -0.51 9.91 3.83
C ASP A 6 0.94 10.01 4.32
N THR A 7 1.40 9.04 5.09
CA THR A 7 2.77 8.97 5.61
C THR A 7 3.65 7.95 4.89
N ALA A 8 3.11 7.31 3.85
CA ALA A 8 3.79 6.27 3.11
C ALA A 8 5.06 6.77 2.41
N LYS A 9 6.08 5.92 2.36
CA LYS A 9 7.31 6.18 1.61
C LYS A 9 7.62 5.05 0.65
N ILE A 10 8.25 5.40 -0.47
CA ILE A 10 8.85 4.40 -1.36
C ILE A 10 9.90 3.62 -0.55
N GLY A 11 9.83 2.29 -0.62
CA GLY A 11 10.65 1.38 0.17
C GLY A 11 9.99 0.85 1.45
N ASP A 12 8.87 1.44 1.89
CA ASP A 12 8.13 0.92 3.05
C ASP A 12 7.74 -0.54 2.84
N ARG A 13 7.85 -1.34 3.92
CA ARG A 13 7.39 -2.72 3.95
C ARG A 13 6.04 -2.80 4.64
N ILE A 14 5.07 -3.33 3.92
CA ILE A 14 3.69 -3.49 4.37
C ILE A 14 3.35 -4.98 4.46
N LEU A 15 2.56 -5.35 5.45
CA LEU A 15 1.91 -6.65 5.53
C LEU A 15 0.52 -6.53 4.94
N VAL A 16 0.29 -7.27 3.86
CA VAL A 16 -1.03 -7.40 3.24
C VAL A 16 -1.62 -8.72 3.67
N ALA A 17 -2.73 -8.66 4.41
CA ALA A 17 -3.51 -9.83 4.79
C ALA A 17 -4.78 -9.87 3.96
N GLU A 18 -4.88 -10.85 3.06
CA GLU A 18 -6.09 -11.15 2.31
C GLU A 18 -6.83 -12.32 2.99
N PRO A 19 -8.17 -12.33 3.00
CA PRO A 19 -8.91 -13.48 3.50
C PRO A 19 -8.58 -14.72 2.63
N ASN A 20 -8.23 -15.82 3.30
CA ASN A 20 -7.84 -17.11 2.70
C ASN A 20 -6.45 -17.16 2.03
N ARG A 21 -5.54 -16.26 2.40
CA ARG A 21 -4.15 -16.33 1.94
C ARG A 21 -3.18 -16.02 3.08
N ASP A 22 -2.01 -16.64 3.04
CA ASP A 22 -0.93 -16.30 3.95
C ASP A 22 -0.56 -14.81 3.78
N PRO A 23 -0.33 -14.07 4.89
CA PRO A 23 0.07 -12.67 4.82
C PRO A 23 1.33 -12.48 3.97
N LEU A 24 1.28 -11.49 3.08
CA LEU A 24 2.38 -11.18 2.18
C LEU A 24 3.07 -9.90 2.62
N VAL A 25 4.40 -9.94 2.70
CA VAL A 25 5.19 -8.72 2.87
C VAL A 25 5.43 -8.12 1.50
N MET A 26 4.95 -6.90 1.30
CA MET A 26 5.08 -6.16 0.06
C MET A 26 5.89 -4.89 0.28
N THR A 27 6.56 -4.41 -0.77
CA THR A 27 7.36 -3.19 -0.74
C THR A 27 6.69 -2.11 -1.58
N VAL A 28 6.51 -0.93 -1.01
CA VAL A 28 5.99 0.24 -1.73
C VAL A 28 7.00 0.68 -2.77
N TRP A 29 6.61 0.73 -4.03
CA TRP A 29 7.50 1.12 -5.13
C TRP A 29 7.04 2.39 -5.84
N HIS A 30 5.77 2.78 -5.69
CA HIS A 30 5.24 4.00 -6.26
C HIS A 30 4.08 4.54 -5.44
N ILE A 31 3.95 5.87 -5.41
CA ILE A 31 2.89 6.60 -4.72
C ILE A 31 2.30 7.56 -5.75
N SER A 32 1.07 7.31 -6.18
CA SER A 32 0.33 8.26 -7.01
C SER A 32 -0.17 9.41 -6.13
N PRO A 33 0.00 10.67 -6.56
CA PRO A 33 -0.54 11.82 -5.84
C PRO A 33 -2.04 11.72 -5.64
N THR A 34 -2.53 12.40 -4.61
CA THR A 34 -3.95 12.56 -4.35
C THR A 34 -4.66 13.19 -5.56
N GLY A 35 -5.79 12.63 -5.97
CA GLY A 35 -6.57 13.09 -7.12
C GLY A 35 -6.09 12.56 -8.48
N ASP A 36 -4.97 11.83 -8.52
CA ASP A 36 -4.45 11.23 -9.75
C ASP A 36 -5.42 10.21 -10.36
N GLY A 37 -5.47 10.14 -11.69
CA GLY A 37 -6.39 9.27 -12.43
C GLY A 37 -7.88 9.59 -12.23
N GLY A 38 -8.24 10.83 -11.84
CA GLY A 38 -9.63 11.25 -11.62
C GLY A 38 -10.24 10.78 -10.29
N ARG A 39 -9.40 10.33 -9.35
CA ARG A 39 -9.85 9.91 -8.01
C ARG A 39 -10.27 11.12 -7.16
N LYS A 40 -11.13 10.87 -6.17
CA LYS A 40 -11.51 11.91 -5.19
C LYS A 40 -10.30 12.28 -4.34
N TYR A 41 -10.04 13.57 -4.17
CA TYR A 41 -8.94 14.05 -3.32
C TYR A 41 -9.06 13.57 -1.86
N SER A 42 -10.28 13.38 -1.35
CA SER A 42 -10.51 12.89 0.01
C SER A 42 -10.08 11.43 0.23
N ALA A 43 -9.76 10.67 -0.83
CA ALA A 43 -9.27 9.30 -0.70
C ALA A 43 -7.78 9.22 -0.31
N GLY A 44 -7.06 10.34 -0.38
CA GLY A 44 -5.61 10.39 -0.15
C GLY A 44 -4.80 9.86 -1.34
N PRO A 45 -3.49 9.63 -1.15
CA PRO A 45 -2.62 9.07 -2.17
C PRO A 45 -2.88 7.58 -2.37
N LEU A 46 -2.69 7.10 -3.61
CA LEU A 46 -2.76 5.67 -3.92
C LEU A 46 -1.37 5.05 -3.81
N ILE A 47 -1.26 3.99 -3.02
CA ILE A 47 -0.01 3.27 -2.77
C ILE A 47 0.06 2.05 -3.66
N HIS A 48 1.16 1.93 -4.41
CA HIS A 48 1.46 0.74 -5.21
C HIS A 48 2.58 -0.05 -4.54
N ALA A 49 2.32 -1.32 -4.25
CA ALA A 49 3.27 -2.21 -3.61
C ALA A 49 3.46 -3.50 -4.42
N HIS A 50 4.64 -4.11 -4.34
CA HIS A 50 4.94 -5.38 -5.01
C HIS A 50 5.44 -6.43 -4.01
N ILE A 51 5.28 -7.72 -4.35
CA ILE A 51 5.88 -8.81 -3.57
C ILE A 51 7.39 -8.88 -3.85
N LYS A 52 7.79 -8.61 -5.11
CA LYS A 52 9.17 -8.51 -5.58
C LYS A 52 9.27 -7.51 -6.74
N VAL A 53 10.46 -6.94 -6.97
CA VAL A 53 10.72 -6.08 -8.13
C VAL A 53 10.37 -6.84 -9.41
N GLY A 54 9.49 -6.27 -10.25
CA GLY A 54 9.00 -6.88 -11.49
C GLY A 54 7.97 -8.01 -11.30
N GLY A 55 7.49 -8.26 -10.08
CA GLY A 55 6.45 -9.26 -9.79
C GLY A 55 5.04 -8.68 -9.68
N TYR A 56 4.11 -9.51 -9.25
CA TYR A 56 2.73 -9.09 -8.93
C TYR A 56 2.72 -8.03 -7.82
N GLY A 57 1.82 -7.07 -7.97
CA GLY A 57 1.63 -5.98 -7.03
C GLY A 57 0.16 -5.66 -6.82
N ILE A 58 -0.11 -4.89 -5.78
CA ILE A 58 -1.44 -4.36 -5.47
C ILE A 58 -1.35 -2.84 -5.40
N ALA A 59 -2.52 -2.20 -5.56
CA ALA A 59 -2.69 -0.79 -5.26
C ALA A 59 -3.82 -0.62 -4.24
N PHE A 60 -3.62 0.23 -3.24
CA PHE A 60 -4.61 0.50 -2.20
C PHE A 60 -4.51 1.93 -1.69
N ASP A 61 -5.61 2.44 -1.12
CA ASP A 61 -5.70 3.73 -0.45
C ASP A 61 -6.17 3.53 1.01
N ALA A 62 -6.06 4.58 1.84
CA ALA A 62 -6.33 4.53 3.28
C ALA A 62 -7.76 4.10 3.65
N HIS A 63 -8.66 3.94 2.69
CA HIS A 63 -10.05 3.56 2.94
C HIS A 63 -10.38 2.10 2.63
N SER A 64 -9.52 1.33 1.94
CA SER A 64 -9.95 0.02 1.42
C SER A 64 -9.07 -1.20 1.68
N ALA A 65 -8.07 -1.15 2.57
CA ALA A 65 -7.31 -2.37 2.90
C ALA A 65 -6.88 -2.44 4.36
N VAL A 66 -7.11 -3.60 4.98
CA VAL A 66 -6.56 -3.96 6.30
C VAL A 66 -5.06 -4.26 6.12
N THR A 67 -4.28 -3.22 5.88
CA THR A 67 -2.82 -3.31 5.68
C THR A 67 -2.12 -2.93 6.98
N GLN A 68 -1.21 -3.77 7.47
CA GLN A 68 -0.42 -3.46 8.68
C GLN A 68 0.97 -2.96 8.27
N HIS A 69 1.43 -1.85 8.84
CA HIS A 69 2.83 -1.40 8.67
C HIS A 69 3.79 -2.36 9.39
N ILE A 70 4.86 -2.82 8.74
CA ILE A 70 5.95 -3.52 9.42
C ILE A 70 7.14 -2.57 9.50
N THR A 71 7.40 -2.03 10.69
CA THR A 71 8.63 -1.29 10.95
C THR A 71 9.82 -2.24 10.82
N ALA A 72 10.77 -1.94 9.95
CA ALA A 72 12.06 -2.62 9.96
C ALA A 72 12.79 -2.26 11.28
N ALA A 73 13.32 -3.26 11.97
CA ALA A 73 14.21 -3.09 13.11
C ALA A 73 15.57 -2.54 12.67
#